data_AF-A0A8S3PZP2-F1
#
_entry.id   AF-A0A8S3PZP2-F1
#
_cell.length_a   1.000
_cell.length_b   1.000
_cell.length_c   1.000
_cell.angle_alpha   90.00
_cell.angle_beta   90.00
_cell.angle_gamma   90.00
#
_symmetry.space_group_name_H-M   'P 1'
#
loop_
_entity.id
_entity.type
_entity.pdbx_description
1 polymer ?
#
loop_
_entity_poly.entity_id
_entity_poly.type
_entity_poly.pdbx_seq_one_letter_code
_entity_poly.pdbx_strand_id
1 'polypeptide(L)'
;MRVKEGSFVNIYGGKGRNVESDLVQEHSVCNQKSLIKTLGANKTERAISRVTSAADTFTSICLKFDESVQLKPKGARHSKKVNEQEHSIISKQLRKLRPFQHSPGRKLKGFGNVKAMPLAVPDMPGFHTRLNQIISRLARSLAVPVDAEEGGC
;
A
#
# COMPACT_ATOMS: atom_id res chain seq x y z
N MET A 1 -35.44 28.51 6.52
CA MET A 1 -35.10 27.16 5.99
C MET A 1 -35.74 26.13 6.92
N ARG A 2 -36.71 25.34 6.46
CA ARG A 2 -37.36 24.31 7.28
C ARG A 2 -36.60 22.99 7.09
N VAL A 3 -35.93 22.51 8.13
CA VAL A 3 -35.28 21.19 8.13
C VAL A 3 -36.39 20.14 8.26
N LYS A 4 -36.40 19.13 7.37
CA LYS A 4 -37.34 18.02 7.47
C LYS A 4 -36.94 17.15 8.66
N GLU A 5 -37.93 16.71 9.42
CA GLU A 5 -37.74 15.73 10.49
C GLU A 5 -37.11 14.45 9.91
N GLY A 6 -36.09 13.91 10.57
CA GLY A 6 -35.35 12.73 10.09
C GLY A 6 -34.22 12.97 9.09
N SER A 7 -33.94 14.22 8.67
CA SER A 7 -32.80 14.51 7.78
C SER A 7 -31.42 14.31 8.43
N PHE A 8 -31.37 14.32 9.76
CA PHE A 8 -30.14 14.17 10.51
C PHE A 8 -30.31 13.18 11.67
N VAL A 9 -29.22 12.50 12.00
CA VAL A 9 -29.12 11.58 13.13
C VAL A 9 -27.94 11.99 14.02
N ASN A 10 -28.12 11.86 15.33
CA ASN A 10 -27.08 12.19 16.31
C ASN A 10 -26.42 10.91 16.83
N ILE A 11 -25.38 10.46 16.13
CA ILE A 11 -24.72 9.18 16.43
C ILE A 11 -23.83 9.28 17.68
N TYR A 12 -23.18 10.43 17.88
CA TYR A 12 -22.13 10.63 18.88
C TYR A 12 -22.55 11.52 20.06
N GLY A 13 -23.77 12.06 20.04
CA GLY A 13 -24.27 13.02 21.02
C GLY A 13 -23.66 14.41 20.87
N GLY A 14 -24.34 15.43 21.42
CA GLY A 14 -23.82 16.80 21.51
C GLY A 14 -24.23 17.76 20.39
N LYS A 15 -24.13 19.07 20.67
CA LYS A 15 -24.56 20.14 19.75
C LYS A 15 -23.63 20.21 18.53
N GLY A 16 -24.21 20.19 17.33
CA GLY A 16 -23.46 20.33 16.07
C GLY A 16 -22.77 19.05 15.57
N ARG A 17 -22.97 17.90 16.23
CA ARG A 17 -22.44 16.59 15.80
C ARG A 17 -23.47 15.74 15.06
N ASN A 18 -24.46 16.40 14.48
CA ASN A 18 -25.48 15.76 13.67
C ASN A 18 -24.88 15.31 12.35
N VAL A 19 -25.12 14.07 11.98
CA VAL A 19 -24.72 13.51 10.69
C VAL A 19 -25.97 13.42 9.81
N GLU A 20 -25.82 13.70 8.53
CA GLU A 20 -26.91 13.50 7.57
C GLU A 20 -27.37 12.05 7.59
N SER A 21 -28.68 11.83 7.67
CA SER A 21 -29.26 10.49 7.80
C SER A 21 -28.88 9.59 6.61
N ASP A 22 -28.89 10.17 5.40
CA ASP A 22 -28.47 9.50 4.16
C ASP A 22 -27.01 9.02 4.24
N LEU A 23 -26.10 9.85 4.77
CA LEU A 23 -24.70 9.49 4.94
C LEU A 23 -24.52 8.31 5.91
N VAL A 24 -25.32 8.25 6.98
CA VAL A 24 -25.30 7.11 7.91
C VAL A 24 -25.80 5.84 7.25
N GLN A 25 -26.86 5.95 6.44
CA GLN A 25 -27.38 4.83 5.69
C GLN A 25 -26.37 4.35 4.63
N GLU A 26 -25.69 5.26 3.94
CA GLU A 26 -24.62 4.94 2.99
C GLU A 26 -23.47 4.19 3.65
N HIS A 27 -23.01 4.65 4.82
CA HIS A 27 -21.98 3.94 5.60
C HIS A 27 -22.44 2.54 6.01
N SER A 28 -23.68 2.37 6.46
CA SER A 28 -24.24 1.06 6.83
C SER A 28 -24.27 0.11 5.63
N VAL A 29 -24.76 0.58 4.48
CA VAL A 29 -24.80 -0.20 3.23
C VAL A 29 -23.38 -0.57 2.77
N CYS A 30 -22.43 0.35 2.88
CA CYS A 30 -21.03 0.10 2.53
C CYS A 30 -20.43 -1.01 3.41
N ASN A 31 -20.66 -0.95 4.73
CA ASN A 31 -20.21 -1.96 5.69
C ASN A 31 -20.80 -3.35 5.36
N GLN A 32 -22.12 -3.44 5.16
CA GLN A 32 -22.78 -4.69 4.80
C GLN A 32 -22.26 -5.27 3.48
N LYS A 33 -22.09 -4.42 2.45
CA LYS A 33 -21.52 -4.85 1.16
C LYS A 33 -20.10 -5.40 1.30
N SER A 34 -19.28 -4.81 2.18
CA SER A 34 -17.93 -5.31 2.48
C SER A 34 -18.00 -6.73 3.05
N LEU A 35 -18.85 -6.96 4.04
CA LEU A 35 -18.98 -8.27 4.69
C LEU A 35 -19.55 -9.34 3.74
N ILE A 36 -20.53 -8.99 2.89
CA ILE A 36 -21.06 -9.90 1.86
C ILE A 36 -19.99 -10.26 0.84
N LYS A 37 -19.07 -9.34 0.49
CA LYS A 37 -17.94 -9.64 -0.39
C LYS A 37 -17.00 -10.67 0.24
N THR A 38 -16.76 -10.59 1.55
CA THR A 38 -15.90 -11.52 2.29
C THR A 38 -16.39 -12.98 2.25
N LEU A 39 -17.70 -13.21 2.04
CA LEU A 39 -18.26 -14.55 1.89
C LEU A 39 -17.77 -15.31 0.64
N GLY A 40 -17.21 -14.62 -0.36
CA GLY A 40 -16.67 -15.25 -1.57
C GLY A 40 -17.71 -16.07 -2.33
N ALA A 41 -17.41 -17.35 -2.58
CA ALA A 41 -18.32 -18.30 -3.23
C ALA A 41 -19.45 -18.81 -2.31
N ASN A 42 -19.34 -18.63 -0.99
CA ASN A 42 -20.30 -19.17 0.00
C ASN A 42 -21.50 -18.24 0.24
N LYS A 43 -21.98 -17.56 -0.80
CA LYS A 43 -23.11 -16.63 -0.73
C LYS A 43 -24.43 -17.39 -0.78
N THR A 44 -24.83 -17.94 0.36
CA THR A 44 -26.20 -18.41 0.58
C THR A 44 -27.01 -17.34 1.29
N GLU A 45 -28.33 -17.33 1.12
CA GLU A 45 -29.21 -16.38 1.80
C GLU A 45 -29.03 -16.40 3.33
N ARG A 46 -28.91 -17.61 3.90
CA ARG A 46 -28.61 -17.81 5.33
C ARG A 46 -27.27 -17.21 5.73
N ALA A 47 -26.22 -17.38 4.92
CA ALA A 47 -24.91 -16.81 5.19
C ALA A 47 -24.93 -15.28 5.10
N ILE A 48 -25.63 -14.72 4.11
CA ILE A 48 -25.80 -13.27 3.94
C ILE A 48 -26.55 -12.69 5.15
N SER A 49 -27.72 -13.23 5.49
CA SER A 49 -28.51 -12.76 6.64
C SER A 49 -27.71 -12.82 7.95
N ARG A 50 -27.01 -13.93 8.20
CA ARG A 50 -26.16 -14.06 9.39
C ARG A 50 -25.08 -12.98 9.47
N VAL A 51 -24.41 -12.71 8.35
CA VAL A 51 -23.30 -11.75 8.31
C VAL A 51 -23.79 -10.31 8.37
N THR A 52 -24.90 -9.97 7.71
CA THR A 52 -25.47 -8.62 7.78
C THR A 52 -26.04 -8.31 9.17
N SER A 53 -26.68 -9.28 9.83
CA SER A 53 -27.14 -9.13 11.21
C SER A 53 -26.00 -8.97 12.23
N ALA A 54 -24.82 -9.50 11.93
CA ALA A 54 -23.63 -9.35 12.77
C ALA A 54 -22.78 -8.11 12.41
N ALA A 55 -23.17 -7.30 11.42
CA ALA A 55 -22.32 -6.22 10.91
C ALA A 55 -21.92 -5.22 12.00
N ASP A 56 -22.87 -4.81 12.85
CA ASP A 56 -22.62 -3.83 13.91
C ASP A 56 -21.76 -4.40 15.05
N THR A 57 -21.91 -5.70 15.34
CA THR A 57 -21.08 -6.37 16.35
C THR A 57 -19.64 -6.50 15.85
N PHE A 58 -19.43 -6.82 14.57
CA PHE A 58 -18.10 -6.80 13.94
C PHE A 58 -17.43 -5.43 14.06
N THR A 59 -18.14 -4.36 13.70
CA THR A 59 -17.62 -2.99 13.81
C THR A 59 -17.25 -2.64 15.25
N SER A 60 -18.09 -3.02 16.21
CA SER A 60 -17.84 -2.79 17.64
C SER A 60 -16.59 -3.52 18.15
N ILE A 61 -16.40 -4.77 17.73
CA ILE A 61 -15.22 -5.58 18.08
C ILE A 61 -13.95 -4.93 17.51
N CYS A 62 -13.96 -4.52 16.24
CA CYS A 62 -12.82 -3.85 15.61
C CYS A 62 -12.45 -2.56 16.35
N LEU A 63 -13.43 -1.72 16.69
CA LEU A 63 -13.20 -0.48 17.44
C LEU A 63 -12.60 -0.75 18.82
N LYS A 64 -13.12 -1.75 19.54
CA LYS A 64 -12.60 -2.13 20.86
C LYS A 64 -11.19 -2.72 20.79
N PHE A 65 -10.91 -3.49 19.75
CA PHE A 65 -9.57 -4.01 19.49
C PHE A 65 -8.59 -2.87 19.23
N ASP A 66 -8.91 -1.94 18.33
CA ASP A 66 -8.07 -0.77 18.03
C ASP A 66 -7.81 0.08 19.28
N GLU A 67 -8.83 0.28 20.12
CA GLU A 67 -8.72 0.98 21.40
C GLU A 67 -7.74 0.26 22.35
N SER A 68 -7.86 -1.07 22.47
CA SER A 68 -7.00 -1.89 23.34
C SER A 68 -5.52 -1.89 22.94
N VAL A 69 -5.23 -1.77 21.64
CA VAL A 69 -3.86 -1.72 21.10
C VAL A 69 -3.34 -0.27 21.04
N GLN A 70 -4.13 0.71 21.49
CA GLN A 70 -3.83 2.15 21.40
C GLN A 70 -3.51 2.57 19.95
N LEU A 71 -4.19 1.94 18.99
CA LEU A 71 -3.96 2.18 17.58
C LEU A 71 -4.50 3.57 17.24
N LYS A 72 -3.60 4.50 16.92
CA LYS A 72 -4.01 5.87 16.61
C LYS A 72 -4.89 5.86 15.36
N PRO A 73 -6.03 6.57 15.36
CA PRO A 73 -6.90 6.63 14.19
C PRO A 73 -6.09 7.13 12.99
N LYS A 74 -6.26 6.44 11.86
CA LYS A 74 -5.55 6.77 10.62
C LYS A 74 -5.93 8.20 10.23
N GLY A 75 -4.96 9.11 10.29
CA GLY A 75 -5.19 10.51 9.90
C GLY A 75 -5.71 10.57 8.47
N ALA A 76 -6.84 11.25 8.26
CA ALA A 76 -7.34 11.51 6.93
C ALA A 76 -6.32 12.43 6.22
N ARG A 77 -5.67 11.92 5.18
CA ARG A 77 -4.83 12.76 4.31
C ARG A 77 -5.78 13.57 3.44
N HIS A 78 -6.12 14.78 3.87
CA HIS A 78 -6.79 15.74 3.02
C HIS A 78 -5.88 16.05 1.83
N SER A 79 -6.16 15.45 0.67
CA SER A 79 -5.55 15.86 -0.59
C SER A 79 -6.23 17.14 -1.04
N LYS A 80 -5.83 18.28 -0.47
CA LYS A 80 -6.21 19.57 -1.01
C LYS A 80 -5.46 19.77 -2.33
N LYS A 81 -6.17 20.23 -3.36
CA LYS A 81 -5.53 20.66 -4.61
C LYS A 81 -4.60 21.82 -4.27
N VAL A 82 -3.34 21.72 -4.69
CA VAL A 82 -2.33 22.74 -4.42
C VAL A 82 -2.82 24.07 -5.00
N ASN A 83 -2.90 25.11 -4.16
CA ASN A 83 -3.36 26.42 -4.60
C ASN A 83 -2.20 27.26 -5.17
N GLU A 84 -2.52 28.35 -5.86
CA GLU A 84 -1.51 29.20 -6.50
C GLU A 84 -0.49 29.82 -5.51
N GLN A 85 -0.91 30.04 -4.26
CA GLN A 85 -0.02 30.53 -3.20
C GLN A 85 1.00 29.47 -2.79
N GLU A 86 0.57 28.22 -2.65
CA GLU A 86 1.43 27.07 -2.36
C GLU A 86 2.43 26.84 -3.51
N HIS A 87 1.99 26.97 -4.76
CA HIS A 87 2.88 26.95 -5.93
C HIS A 87 3.97 28.05 -5.85
N SER A 88 3.59 29.28 -5.46
CA SER A 88 4.54 30.39 -5.29
C SER A 88 5.56 30.12 -4.18
N ILE A 89 5.13 29.56 -3.05
CA ILE A 89 6.00 29.19 -1.93
C ILE A 89 6.99 28.11 -2.36
N ILE A 90 6.50 27.03 -2.99
CA ILE A 90 7.34 25.94 -3.49
C ILE A 90 8.36 26.47 -4.50
N SER A 91 7.94 27.32 -5.44
CA SER A 91 8.83 27.93 -6.43
C SER A 91 9.93 28.78 -5.80
N LYS A 92 9.59 29.63 -4.81
CA LYS A 92 10.56 30.43 -4.04
C LYS A 92 11.56 29.53 -3.30
N GLN A 93 11.09 28.45 -2.67
CA GLN A 93 11.97 27.51 -1.97
C GLN A 93 12.88 26.74 -2.93
N LEU A 94 12.36 26.24 -4.06
CA LEU A 94 13.16 25.56 -5.08
C LEU A 94 14.25 26.49 -5.65
N ARG A 95 13.92 27.77 -5.89
CA ARG A 95 14.87 28.78 -6.35
C ARG A 95 15.96 29.07 -5.32
N LYS A 96 15.63 29.07 -4.02
CA LYS A 96 16.59 29.27 -2.93
C LYS A 96 17.50 28.04 -2.73
N LEU A 97 16.93 26.84 -2.72
CA LEU A 97 17.64 25.60 -2.43
C LEU A 97 18.48 25.09 -3.62
N ARG A 98 18.12 25.49 -4.85
CA ARG A 98 18.73 25.03 -6.11
C ARG A 98 19.09 23.54 -6.10
N PRO A 99 18.14 22.65 -5.77
CA PRO A 99 18.44 21.25 -5.53
C PRO A 99 19.01 20.54 -6.76
N PHE A 100 18.71 21.04 -7.97
CA PHE A 100 19.16 20.49 -9.25
C PHE A 100 20.48 21.09 -9.76
N GLN A 101 21.12 21.98 -8.98
CA GLN A 101 22.44 22.47 -9.34
C GLN A 101 23.45 21.32 -9.24
N HIS A 102 24.13 21.05 -10.35
CA HIS A 102 25.17 20.05 -10.41
C HIS A 102 26.29 20.42 -9.42
N SER A 103 26.61 19.48 -8.54
CA SER A 103 27.70 19.58 -7.57
C SER A 103 28.52 18.31 -7.67
N PRO A 104 29.76 18.38 -8.18
CA PRO A 104 30.58 17.19 -8.33
C PRO A 104 30.83 16.58 -6.95
N GLY A 105 30.63 15.26 -6.82
CA GLY A 105 30.84 14.53 -5.57
C GLY A 105 29.75 14.68 -4.51
N ARG A 106 28.56 15.21 -4.84
CA ARG A 106 27.44 15.31 -3.91
C ARG A 106 27.03 13.94 -3.34
N LYS A 107 27.16 13.79 -2.01
CA LYS A 107 26.68 12.60 -1.26
C LYS A 107 25.49 12.99 -0.39
N LEU A 108 24.47 12.13 -0.30
CA LEU A 108 23.39 12.31 0.66
C LEU A 108 23.92 11.99 2.07
N LYS A 109 23.60 12.82 3.07
CA LYS A 109 24.08 12.64 4.46
C LYS A 109 23.76 11.25 5.04
N GLY A 110 22.65 10.63 4.63
CA GLY A 110 22.26 9.27 5.04
C GLY A 110 22.81 8.14 4.15
N PHE A 111 23.43 8.45 3.02
CA PHE A 111 23.92 7.46 2.04
C PHE A 111 25.38 7.76 1.65
N GLY A 112 26.27 7.85 2.65
CA GLY A 112 27.70 8.11 2.43
C GLY A 112 28.43 7.04 1.60
N ASN A 113 27.91 5.80 1.63
CA ASN A 113 28.52 4.62 0.99
C ASN A 113 27.89 4.22 -0.35
N VAL A 114 26.91 4.96 -0.86
CA VAL A 114 26.32 4.65 -2.17
C VAL A 114 27.21 5.24 -3.25
N LYS A 115 27.82 4.38 -4.08
CA LYS A 115 28.59 4.79 -5.26
C LYS A 115 27.66 5.55 -6.22
N ALA A 116 28.07 6.74 -6.67
CA ALA A 116 27.27 7.61 -7.55
C ALA A 116 26.80 6.93 -8.84
N MET A 117 27.60 5.99 -9.34
CA MET A 117 27.21 5.01 -10.35
C MET A 117 27.80 3.64 -9.95
N PRO A 118 26.98 2.58 -9.85
CA PRO A 118 27.47 1.23 -9.57
C PRO A 118 28.49 0.72 -10.58
N LEU A 119 28.49 1.30 -11.80
CA LEU A 119 29.36 0.94 -12.92
C LEU A 119 30.52 1.93 -13.16
N ALA A 120 30.69 2.97 -12.34
CA ALA A 120 31.76 3.96 -12.58
C ALA A 120 33.17 3.40 -12.33
N VAL A 121 33.28 2.35 -11.52
CA VAL A 121 34.52 1.57 -11.32
C VAL A 121 34.12 0.10 -11.40
N PRO A 122 34.04 -0.47 -12.62
CA PRO A 122 33.67 -1.87 -12.77
C PRO A 122 34.80 -2.75 -12.23
N ASP A 123 34.48 -3.61 -11.26
CA ASP A 123 35.33 -4.72 -10.86
C ASP A 123 35.27 -5.80 -11.96
N MET A 124 35.96 -5.51 -13.06
CA MET A 124 36.05 -6.39 -14.21
C MET A 124 36.55 -7.80 -13.82
N PRO A 125 37.59 -7.96 -12.97
CA PRO A 125 38.02 -9.28 -12.51
C PRO A 125 36.90 -10.08 -11.86
N GLY A 126 36.20 -9.50 -10.88
CA GLY A 126 35.09 -10.18 -10.19
C GLY A 126 33.92 -10.49 -11.13
N PHE A 127 33.63 -9.61 -12.08
CA PHE A 127 32.61 -9.81 -13.10
C PHE A 127 32.94 -10.99 -14.02
N HIS A 128 34.18 -11.07 -14.52
CA HIS A 128 34.64 -12.17 -15.36
C HIS A 128 34.60 -13.52 -14.62
N THR A 129 35.05 -13.55 -13.35
CA THR A 129 34.97 -14.77 -12.53
C THR A 129 33.52 -15.23 -12.38
N ARG A 130 32.59 -14.30 -12.13
CA ARG A 130 31.17 -14.64 -11.96
C ARG A 130 30.52 -15.12 -13.24
N LEU A 131 30.84 -14.50 -14.38
CA LEU A 131 30.39 -14.95 -15.70
C LEU A 131 30.86 -16.39 -15.98
N ASN A 132 32.15 -16.68 -15.76
CA ASN A 132 32.69 -18.01 -15.98
C ASN A 132 32.02 -19.07 -15.09
N GLN A 133 31.72 -18.73 -13.82
CA GLN A 133 30.96 -19.63 -12.94
C GLN A 133 29.56 -19.95 -13.48
N ILE A 134 28.87 -18.97 -14.06
CA ILE A 134 27.53 -19.16 -14.64
C ILE A 134 27.63 -20.04 -15.88
N ILE A 135 28.59 -19.77 -16.77
CA ILE A 135 28.86 -20.57 -17.97
C ILE A 135 29.12 -22.04 -17.57
N SER A 136 29.98 -22.29 -16.59
CA SER A 136 30.28 -23.66 -16.12
C SER A 136 29.09 -24.34 -15.44
N ARG A 137 28.13 -23.61 -14.86
CA ARG A 137 26.89 -24.19 -14.34
C ARG A 137 25.94 -24.58 -15.47
N LEU A 138 25.80 -23.72 -16.47
CA LEU A 138 24.94 -23.96 -17.62
C LEU A 138 25.47 -25.10 -18.51
N ALA A 139 26.79 -25.16 -18.70
CA ALA A 139 27.43 -26.27 -19.42
C ALA A 139 27.21 -27.63 -18.73
N ARG A 140 27.20 -27.65 -17.38
CA ARG A 140 26.89 -28.87 -16.61
C ARG A 140 25.45 -29.33 -16.75
N SER A 141 24.49 -28.42 -16.94
CA SER A 141 23.09 -28.79 -17.19
C SER A 141 22.81 -29.28 -18.62
N LEU A 142 23.76 -29.12 -19.55
CA LEU A 142 23.66 -29.58 -20.94
C LEU A 142 24.31 -30.94 -21.18
N ALA A 143 25.16 -31.42 -20.27
CA ALA A 143 25.77 -32.74 -20.36
C ALA A 143 24.82 -33.81 -19.78
N VAL A 144 23.99 -34.39 -20.65
CA VAL A 144 23.23 -35.62 -20.36
C VAL A 144 24.15 -36.81 -20.66
N PRO A 145 24.37 -37.77 -19.74
CA PRO A 145 25.04 -39.01 -20.07
C PRO A 145 24.14 -39.83 -21.00
N VAL A 146 24.66 -40.13 -22.20
CA VAL A 146 24.08 -41.13 -23.09
C VAL A 146 24.57 -42.48 -22.58
N ASP A 147 23.71 -43.22 -21.88
CA ASP A 147 24.00 -44.59 -21.48
C ASP A 147 24.16 -45.45 -22.74
N ALA A 148 25.31 -46.11 -22.84
CA ALA A 148 25.70 -46.95 -23.95
C ALA A 148 24.85 -48.24 -23.99
N GLU A 149 24.41 -48.62 -25.19
CA GLU A 149 23.78 -49.91 -25.42
C GLU A 149 24.77 -51.05 -25.14
N GLU A 150 24.47 -51.90 -24.16
CA GLU A 150 25.09 -53.22 -24.00
C GLU A 150 24.33 -54.22 -24.89
N GLY A 151 25.02 -54.76 -25.91
CA GLY A 151 24.60 -55.96 -26.65
C GLY A 151 24.38 -57.13 -25.70
N GLY A 152 23.45 -58.05 -25.95
CA GLY A 152 23.35 -58.89 -27.14
C GLY A 152 23.26 -60.33 -26.60
N CYS A 153 22.09 -60.95 -26.76
CA CYS A 153 21.92 -62.40 -26.61
C CYS A 153 22.05 -63.05 -28.00
#